data_AF-A0A2V7FTZ6-F1
#
_entry.id   AF-A0A2V7FTZ6-F1
#
_cell.length_a   1.000
_cell.length_b   1.000
_cell.length_c   1.000
_cell.angle_alpha   90.00
_cell.angle_beta   90.00
_cell.angle_gamma   90.00
#
_symmetry.space_group_name_H-M   'P 1'
#
loop_
_entity.id
_entity.type
_entity.pdbx_description
1 polymer ?
#
loop_
_entity_poly.entity_id
_entity_poly.type
_entity_poly.pdbx_seq_one_letter_code
_entity_poly.pdbx_strand_id
1 'polypeptide(L)'
;MLLHASFVILIAAGAPPRPVADSCYHYRPAPVSLTGHLVQRRLPGPPHYDSFARGDRPVVVDFLILDAPICTIGDYKDSPNSDAFQGQDTIQVRRAESTWRDVRRLTGRRVVVTGTLSEWALGPDRTPVVIDPREVRLLP
;
A
#
# COMPACT_ATOMS: atom_id res chain seq x y z
N MET A 1 -37.55 32.16 -47.91
CA MET A 1 -36.93 32.00 -46.57
C MET A 1 -36.85 30.52 -46.28
N LEU A 2 -35.65 29.92 -46.26
CA LEU A 2 -35.38 28.59 -45.68
C LEU A 2 -33.86 28.50 -45.43
N LEU A 3 -33.43 28.96 -44.25
CA LEU A 3 -32.05 28.78 -43.79
C LEU A 3 -31.85 27.32 -43.37
N HIS A 4 -30.90 26.63 -44.01
CA HIS A 4 -30.42 25.32 -43.55
C HIS A 4 -29.27 25.56 -42.57
N ALA A 5 -29.50 25.27 -41.29
CA ALA A 5 -28.45 25.29 -40.27
C ALA A 5 -27.75 23.92 -40.24
N SER A 6 -26.53 23.85 -40.77
CA SER A 6 -25.68 22.67 -40.67
C SER A 6 -25.05 22.62 -39.28
N PHE A 7 -25.46 21.64 -38.47
CA PHE A 7 -24.87 21.36 -37.16
C PHE A 7 -23.68 20.42 -37.35
N VAL A 8 -22.46 20.94 -37.22
CA VAL A 8 -21.24 20.13 -37.20
C VAL A 8 -21.07 19.57 -35.80
N ILE A 9 -21.31 18.28 -35.62
CA ILE A 9 -21.09 17.57 -34.37
C ILE A 9 -19.60 17.17 -34.31
N LEU A 10 -18.85 17.84 -33.44
CA LEU A 10 -17.47 17.48 -33.13
C LEU A 10 -17.49 16.31 -32.12
N ILE A 11 -17.19 15.10 -32.57
CA ILE A 11 -17.04 13.94 -31.68
C ILE A 11 -15.63 13.99 -31.08
N ALA A 12 -15.52 14.47 -29.84
CA ALA A 12 -14.30 14.35 -29.06
C ALA A 12 -14.12 12.88 -28.63
N ALA A 13 -13.12 12.19 -29.20
CA ALA A 13 -12.75 10.84 -28.81
C ALA A 13 -12.09 10.87 -27.40
N GLY A 14 -12.91 10.74 -26.36
CA GLY A 14 -12.42 10.45 -25.01
C GLY A 14 -11.92 9.02 -24.94
N ALA A 15 -10.64 8.81 -24.61
CA ALA A 15 -10.12 7.48 -24.31
C ALA A 15 -10.87 6.92 -23.09
N PRO A 16 -11.34 5.66 -23.12
CA PRO A 16 -11.98 5.06 -21.95
C PRO A 16 -10.97 4.97 -20.80
N PRO A 17 -11.38 5.21 -19.54
CA PRO A 17 -10.52 4.98 -18.39
C PRO A 17 -10.09 3.51 -18.40
N ARG A 18 -8.77 3.27 -18.44
CA ARG A 18 -8.24 1.91 -18.26
C ARG A 18 -8.45 1.54 -16.79
N PRO A 19 -9.14 0.43 -16.48
CA PRO A 19 -9.13 -0.08 -15.12
C PRO A 19 -7.68 -0.41 -14.78
N VAL A 20 -7.16 0.22 -13.74
CA VAL A 20 -5.92 -0.22 -13.09
C VAL A 20 -6.28 -1.54 -12.45
N ALA A 21 -5.93 -2.65 -13.08
CA ALA A 21 -6.21 -3.97 -12.54
C ALA A 21 -5.34 -4.15 -11.30
N ASP A 22 -5.96 -4.28 -10.14
CA ASP A 22 -5.29 -4.69 -8.92
C ASP A 22 -4.57 -6.01 -9.20
N SER A 23 -3.26 -6.07 -8.93
CA SER A 23 -2.55 -7.33 -8.93
C SER A 23 -2.81 -8.03 -7.61
N CYS A 24 -3.37 -9.24 -7.67
CA CYS A 24 -3.65 -10.04 -6.47
C CYS A 24 -2.45 -10.91 -6.11
N TYR A 25 -2.03 -10.84 -4.85
CA TYR A 25 -0.89 -11.58 -4.33
C TYR A 25 -1.31 -12.57 -3.24
N HIS A 26 -0.70 -13.75 -3.24
CA HIS A 26 -0.69 -14.62 -2.06
C HIS A 26 0.14 -14.00 -0.95
N TYR A 27 -0.14 -14.38 0.29
CA TYR A 27 0.70 -14.04 1.42
C TYR A 27 2.00 -14.88 1.44
N ARG A 28 2.74 -14.80 2.55
CA ARG A 28 3.89 -15.67 2.84
C ARG A 28 3.59 -17.14 2.50
N PRO A 29 4.53 -17.87 1.87
CA PRO A 29 5.94 -17.53 1.69
C PRO A 29 6.29 -16.81 0.38
N ALA A 30 5.31 -16.54 -0.50
CA ALA A 30 5.58 -15.98 -1.82
C ALA A 30 6.17 -14.56 -1.72
N PRO A 31 7.34 -14.29 -2.34
CA PRO A 31 7.90 -12.95 -2.35
C PRO A 31 7.20 -12.06 -3.38
N VAL A 32 7.07 -10.77 -3.07
CA VAL A 32 6.55 -9.74 -3.95
C VAL A 32 7.53 -8.57 -4.04
N SER A 33 7.45 -7.80 -5.11
CA SER A 33 8.15 -6.52 -5.28
C SER A 33 7.13 -5.44 -5.55
N LEU A 34 6.96 -4.54 -4.58
CA LEU A 34 5.97 -3.47 -4.65
C LEU A 34 6.68 -2.13 -4.80
N THR A 35 6.16 -1.29 -5.68
CA THR A 35 6.71 0.05 -5.95
C THR A 35 5.77 1.10 -5.40
N GLY A 36 6.34 2.12 -4.76
CA GLY A 36 5.56 3.19 -4.17
C GLY A 36 6.42 4.25 -3.48
N HIS A 37 5.75 5.19 -2.83
CA HIS A 37 6.37 6.23 -2.01
C HIS A 37 6.45 5.78 -0.56
N LEU A 38 7.68 5.70 -0.03
CA LEU A 38 7.92 5.36 1.36
C LEU A 38 7.67 6.59 2.23
N VAL A 39 6.76 6.50 3.20
CA VAL A 39 6.45 7.58 4.14
C VAL A 39 6.51 7.06 5.57
N GLN A 40 6.95 7.91 6.49
CA GLN A 40 6.98 7.60 7.91
C GLN A 40 5.97 8.47 8.64
N ARG A 41 5.18 7.87 9.52
CA ARG A 41 4.19 8.57 10.34
C ARG A 41 4.40 8.26 11.82
N ARG A 42 4.07 9.26 12.64
CA ARG A 42 3.99 9.12 14.09
C ARG A 42 2.53 8.96 14.46
N LEU A 43 2.15 7.80 15.00
CA LEU A 43 0.78 7.45 15.34
C LEU A 43 0.62 7.20 16.85
N PRO A 44 -0.60 7.34 17.39
CA PRO A 44 -0.91 6.90 18.76
C PRO A 44 -0.56 5.42 18.94
N GLY A 45 0.15 5.15 20.02
CA GLY A 45 0.64 3.84 20.42
C GLY A 45 0.04 3.41 21.76
N PRO A 46 0.73 2.55 22.52
CA PRO A 46 0.25 2.13 23.82
C PRO A 46 0.00 3.32 24.78
N PRO A 47 -0.94 3.18 25.73
CA PRO A 47 -1.70 1.96 25.99
C PRO A 47 -2.97 1.79 25.14
N HIS A 48 -3.59 2.85 24.62
CA HIS A 48 -4.93 2.74 23.99
C HIS A 48 -4.92 2.79 22.46
N TYR A 49 -3.83 3.25 21.84
CA TYR A 49 -3.67 3.35 20.38
C TYR A 49 -4.68 4.26 19.67
N ASP A 50 -5.16 5.30 20.35
CA ASP A 50 -6.29 6.11 19.89
C ASP A 50 -5.97 7.61 19.91
N SER A 51 -5.34 8.14 20.97
CA SER A 51 -5.11 9.59 21.07
C SER A 51 -3.86 10.00 21.85
N PHE A 52 -3.06 10.85 21.20
CA PHE A 52 -1.97 11.57 21.87
C PHE A 52 -2.47 12.48 23.00
N ALA A 53 -3.62 13.13 22.83
CA ALA A 53 -4.19 14.03 23.84
C ALA A 53 -4.60 13.28 25.11
N ARG A 54 -4.86 11.97 25.01
CA ARG A 54 -5.17 11.08 26.15
C ARG A 54 -3.95 10.34 26.69
N GLY A 55 -2.75 10.73 26.28
CA GLY A 55 -1.49 10.22 26.83
C GLY A 55 -0.90 9.00 26.12
N ASP A 56 -1.40 8.62 24.94
CA ASP A 56 -0.81 7.51 24.19
C ASP A 56 0.60 7.85 23.72
N ARG A 57 1.53 6.92 23.95
CA ARG A 57 2.92 7.05 23.53
C ARG A 57 3.03 6.90 22.02
N PRO A 58 3.91 7.66 21.36
CA PRO A 58 4.04 7.56 19.91
C PRO A 58 4.66 6.25 19.46
N VAL A 59 4.12 5.70 18.39
CA VAL A 59 4.76 4.64 17.59
C VAL A 59 5.08 5.21 16.22
N VAL A 60 6.26 4.89 15.73
CA VAL A 60 6.71 5.24 14.38
C VAL A 60 6.34 4.11 13.44
N VAL A 61 5.55 4.40 12.41
CA VAL A 61 5.09 3.44 11.43
C VAL A 61 5.56 3.86 10.05
N ASP A 62 6.12 2.91 9.32
CA ASP A 62 6.62 3.08 7.97
C ASP A 62 5.56 2.53 7.00
N PHE A 63 5.12 3.34 6.05
CA PHE A 63 4.09 2.99 5.05
C PHE A 63 4.67 3.10 3.64
N LEU A 64 4.21 2.22 2.76
CA LEU A 64 4.40 2.32 1.33
C LEU A 64 3.07 2.72 0.69
N ILE A 65 3.00 3.95 0.17
CA ILE A 65 1.90 4.39 -0.68
C ILE A 65 2.19 3.82 -2.07
N LEU A 66 1.39 2.86 -2.50
CA LEU A 66 1.63 2.07 -3.70
C LEU A 66 1.33 2.88 -4.97
N ASP A 67 2.14 2.67 -6.01
CA ASP A 67 1.91 3.32 -7.31
C ASP A 67 0.65 2.78 -8.01
N ALA A 68 0.28 1.54 -7.70
CA ALA A 68 -0.95 0.89 -8.14
C ALA A 68 -1.53 0.08 -6.97
N PRO A 69 -2.86 0.14 -6.75
CA PRO A 69 -3.52 -0.66 -5.72
C PRO A 69 -3.30 -2.15 -5.95
N ILE A 70 -3.31 -2.91 -4.86
CA ILE A 70 -3.14 -4.37 -4.86
C ILE A 70 -4.31 -5.05 -4.16
N CYS A 71 -4.47 -6.34 -4.44
CA CYS A 71 -5.33 -7.23 -3.68
C CYS A 71 -4.50 -8.36 -3.04
N THR A 72 -5.09 -9.03 -2.06
CA THR A 72 -4.56 -10.26 -1.50
C THR A 72 -5.51 -11.41 -1.74
N ILE A 73 -4.93 -12.61 -1.82
CA ILE A 73 -5.62 -13.87 -1.87
C ILE A 73 -5.44 -14.48 -0.49
N GLY A 74 -6.56 -14.68 0.24
CA GLY A 74 -6.54 -15.38 1.51
C GLY A 74 -6.04 -16.82 1.33
N ASP A 75 -5.19 -17.27 2.25
CA ASP A 75 -4.72 -18.64 2.25
C ASP A 75 -5.69 -19.54 3.05
N TYR A 76 -5.83 -20.79 2.62
CA TYR A 76 -6.82 -21.71 3.17
C TYR A 76 -6.40 -22.31 4.53
N LYS A 77 -7.39 -22.95 5.18
CA LYS A 77 -7.39 -23.65 6.49
C LYS A 77 -6.08 -23.68 7.29
N ASP A 78 -6.14 -23.18 8.53
CA ASP A 78 -5.06 -23.10 9.52
C ASP A 78 -3.96 -22.05 9.25
N SER A 79 -4.15 -21.21 8.22
CA SER A 79 -3.33 -20.02 8.00
C SER A 79 -3.77 -18.85 8.89
N PRO A 80 -2.85 -18.09 9.51
CA PRO A 80 -3.18 -16.80 10.12
C PRO A 80 -3.44 -15.70 9.07
N ASN A 81 -3.27 -16.00 7.78
CA ASN A 81 -3.67 -15.12 6.68
C ASN A 81 -4.87 -15.72 5.94
N SER A 82 -6.09 -15.53 6.43
CA SER A 82 -7.33 -16.08 5.88
C SER A 82 -8.15 -15.10 5.04
N ASP A 83 -7.97 -13.80 5.25
CA ASP A 83 -8.79 -12.74 4.67
C ASP A 83 -8.20 -12.25 3.36
N ALA A 84 -9.07 -12.01 2.38
CA ALA A 84 -8.73 -11.35 1.13
C ALA A 84 -9.08 -9.86 1.23
N PHE A 85 -8.10 -8.99 0.96
CA PHE A 85 -8.31 -7.54 0.89
C PHE A 85 -8.21 -7.07 -0.56
N GLN A 86 -9.00 -6.07 -0.93
CA GLN A 86 -9.04 -5.48 -2.28
C GLN A 86 -8.67 -4.00 -2.22
N GLY A 87 -8.17 -3.43 -3.33
CA GLY A 87 -7.96 -1.99 -3.44
C GLY A 87 -6.99 -1.39 -2.41
N GLN A 88 -5.98 -2.15 -1.96
CA GLN A 88 -5.01 -1.65 -1.00
C GLN A 88 -4.06 -0.69 -1.70
N ASP A 89 -4.20 0.61 -1.45
CA ASP A 89 -3.34 1.67 -1.98
C ASP A 89 -2.15 2.00 -1.06
N THR A 90 -2.23 1.57 0.20
CA THR A 90 -1.24 1.87 1.23
C THR A 90 -1.08 0.63 2.10
N ILE A 91 0.16 0.18 2.26
CA ILE A 91 0.49 -0.93 3.17
C ILE A 91 1.59 -0.52 4.13
N GLN A 92 1.61 -1.12 5.31
CA GLN A 92 2.69 -0.95 6.28
C GLN A 92 3.90 -1.79 5.88
N VAL A 93 5.07 -1.15 5.91
CA VAL A 93 6.37 -1.83 5.85
C VAL A 93 6.77 -2.15 7.29
N ARG A 94 6.77 -3.43 7.67
CA ARG A 94 7.18 -3.81 9.02
C ARG A 94 8.66 -3.48 9.24
N ARG A 95 8.98 -3.01 10.45
CA ARG A 95 10.36 -2.73 10.83
C ARG A 95 11.12 -4.04 11.00
N ALA A 96 12.16 -4.23 10.19
CA ALA A 96 13.07 -5.36 10.29
C ALA A 96 14.51 -4.88 10.50
N GLU A 97 15.28 -5.60 11.32
CA GLU A 97 16.69 -5.28 11.62
C GLU A 97 17.59 -5.25 10.38
N SER A 98 17.23 -6.02 9.34
CA SER A 98 17.97 -6.07 8.08
C SER A 98 17.79 -4.82 7.22
N THR A 99 16.63 -4.16 7.26
CA THR A 99 16.24 -3.13 6.28
C THR A 99 15.98 -1.75 6.90
N TRP A 100 15.89 -1.63 8.23
CA TRP A 100 15.51 -0.37 8.89
C TRP A 100 16.39 0.83 8.52
N ARG A 101 17.70 0.62 8.28
CA ARG A 101 18.61 1.70 7.85
C ARG A 101 18.26 2.22 6.47
N ASP A 102 17.90 1.33 5.55
CA ASP A 102 17.52 1.67 4.19
C ASP A 102 16.15 2.33 4.17
N VAL A 103 15.18 1.78 4.91
CA VAL A 103 13.85 2.40 5.11
C VAL A 103 14.02 3.83 5.60
N ARG A 104 14.78 4.05 6.68
CA ARG A 104 15.01 5.39 7.23
C ARG A 104 15.72 6.34 6.26
N ARG A 105 16.69 5.85 5.48
CA ARG A 105 17.42 6.66 4.50
C ARG A 105 16.55 7.04 3.30
N LEU A 106 15.61 6.16 2.93
CA LEU A 106 14.79 6.30 1.74
C LEU A 106 13.39 6.85 2.04
N THR A 107 13.06 7.18 3.29
CA THR A 107 11.82 7.88 3.64
C THR A 107 11.66 9.15 2.80
N GLY A 108 10.46 9.35 2.25
CA GLY A 108 10.13 10.44 1.33
C GLY A 108 10.49 10.18 -0.13
N ARG A 109 11.09 9.02 -0.45
CA ARG A 109 11.48 8.64 -1.81
C ARG A 109 10.52 7.62 -2.39
N ARG A 110 10.48 7.56 -3.72
CA ARG A 110 9.88 6.44 -4.45
C ARG A 110 10.86 5.27 -4.46
N VAL A 111 10.40 4.10 -4.03
CA VAL A 111 11.23 2.91 -3.76
C VAL A 111 10.58 1.66 -4.33
N VAL A 112 11.38 0.59 -4.43
CA VAL A 112 10.90 -0.78 -4.54
C VAL A 112 11.15 -1.48 -3.22
N VAL A 113 10.10 -2.08 -2.65
CA VAL A 113 10.17 -2.93 -1.46
C VAL A 113 9.96 -4.38 -1.89
N THR A 114 10.99 -5.20 -1.70
CA THR A 114 10.91 -6.65 -1.92
C THR A 114 10.73 -7.34 -0.59
N GLY A 115 9.76 -8.24 -0.49
CA GLY A 115 9.44 -8.89 0.78
C GLY A 115 8.34 -9.92 0.64
N THR A 116 7.72 -10.28 1.75
CA THR A 116 6.56 -11.17 1.76
C THR A 116 5.39 -10.49 2.46
N LEU A 117 4.18 -10.69 1.95
CA LEU A 117 2.97 -10.14 2.55
C LEU A 117 2.48 -11.00 3.71
N SER A 118 1.81 -10.36 4.65
CA SER A 118 0.98 -11.01 5.66
C SER A 118 -0.19 -10.12 6.03
N GLU A 119 -1.17 -10.70 6.70
CA GLU A 119 -2.16 -9.91 7.41
C GLU A 119 -1.53 -9.18 8.59
N TRP A 120 -2.21 -8.11 8.97
CA TRP A 120 -2.03 -7.47 10.27
C TRP A 120 -2.18 -8.52 11.38
N ALA A 121 -1.17 -8.60 12.23
CA ALA A 121 -1.14 -9.59 13.31
C ALA A 121 -0.38 -9.10 14.54
N LEU A 122 0.43 -8.05 14.39
CA LEU A 122 1.21 -7.49 15.48
C LEU A 122 0.55 -6.23 16.02
N GLY A 123 0.70 -5.98 17.32
CA GLY A 123 0.15 -4.79 17.96
C GLY A 123 0.48 -3.45 17.26
N PRO A 124 1.67 -3.28 16.64
CA PRO A 124 1.99 -2.10 15.84
C PRO A 124 1.43 -2.04 14.42
N ASP A 125 0.79 -3.09 13.90
CA ASP A 125 0.27 -3.12 12.52
C ASP A 125 -0.93 -2.17 12.36
N ARG A 126 -0.95 -1.38 11.28
CA ARG A 126 -1.93 -0.29 11.04
C ARG A 126 -2.63 -0.36 9.69
N THR A 127 -2.28 -1.32 8.85
CA THR A 127 -2.96 -1.62 7.59
C THR A 127 -3.34 -3.10 7.57
N PRO A 128 -4.45 -3.49 6.93
CA PRO A 128 -4.89 -4.88 6.89
C PRO A 128 -3.85 -5.82 6.25
N VAL A 129 -3.15 -5.32 5.23
CA VAL A 129 -2.02 -5.98 4.58
C VAL A 129 -0.73 -5.27 4.96
N VAL A 130 0.28 -6.05 5.31
CA VAL A 130 1.62 -5.52 5.63
C VAL A 130 2.69 -6.33 4.91
N ILE A 131 3.83 -5.70 4.64
CA ILE A 131 4.99 -6.33 4.03
C ILE A 131 6.12 -6.49 5.05
N ASP A 132 6.67 -7.70 5.14
CA ASP A 132 7.92 -7.98 5.83
C ASP A 132 9.07 -7.77 4.82
N PRO A 133 9.82 -6.65 4.90
CA PRO A 133 10.80 -6.30 3.89
C PRO A 133 12.06 -7.17 4.00
N ARG A 134 12.49 -7.72 2.87
CA ARG A 134 13.80 -8.35 2.69
C ARG A 134 14.82 -7.39 2.08
N GLU A 135 14.35 -6.46 1.25
CA GLU A 135 15.16 -5.44 0.59
C GLU A 135 14.33 -4.17 0.35
N VAL A 136 14.96 -3.00 0.49
CA VAL A 136 14.36 -1.71 0.11
C VAL A 136 15.38 -0.93 -0.70
N ARG A 137 15.03 -0.59 -1.94
CA ARG A 137 15.94 0.11 -2.87
C ARG A 137 15.27 1.32 -3.49
N LEU A 138 16.07 2.34 -3.79
CA LEU A 138 15.59 3.49 -4.55
C LEU A 138 15.12 3.02 -5.93
N LEU A 139 13.98 3.54 -6.38
CA LEU A 139 13.59 3.36 -7.78
C LEU A 139 14.47 4.31 -8.64
N PRO A 140 15.18 3.79 -9.65
CA PRO A 140 16.01 4.63 -10.52
C PRO A 140 15.19 5.65 -11.31
#